data_AF-A0A1Y2JMH7-F1
#
_entry.id   AF-A0A1Y2JMH7-F1
#
_cell.length_a   1.000
_cell.length_b   1.000
_cell.length_c   1.000
_cell.angle_alpha   90.00
_cell.angle_beta   90.00
_cell.angle_gamma   90.00
#
_symmetry.space_group_name_H-M   'P 1'
#
loop_
_entity.id
_entity.type
_entity.pdbx_description
1 polymer ?
#
loop_
_entity_poly.entity_id
_entity_poly.type
_entity_poly.pdbx_seq_one_letter_code
_entity_poly.pdbx_strand_id
1 'polypeptide(L)'
;MPALLRPVLTAFGVACLLSAASLASSGAAFAQAKQAAPAPQAAPAQAPSLKQIALTDKQLDGVLAAQKDMDAITEKLPENTAPDQKVIGQLDGVAKKNGFAGYDDYNNVVDNISLVLGGFDPATKKYVGTEAVIKAQIAQVQADKKMPAKDKKEALDELNEALKTPAPQVENKANIDLVGKYYDKLVAALGDDQN
;
A
#
# COMPACT_ATOMS: atom_id res chain seq x y z
N MET A 1 5.08 -37.92 -15.74
CA MET A 1 6.22 -37.60 -16.64
C MET A 1 6.78 -36.26 -16.19
N PRO A 2 8.09 -36.13 -15.92
CA PRO A 2 8.68 -34.95 -15.31
C PRO A 2 9.14 -33.94 -16.38
N ALA A 3 8.98 -32.64 -16.11
CA ALA A 3 9.69 -31.55 -16.78
C ALA A 3 10.06 -30.54 -15.69
N LEU A 4 11.24 -30.70 -15.08
CA LEU A 4 12.50 -30.03 -15.40
C LEU A 4 12.63 -28.64 -14.73
N LEU A 5 13.29 -28.69 -13.57
CA LEU A 5 13.98 -27.61 -12.86
C LEU A 5 14.90 -26.80 -13.79
N ARG A 6 14.94 -25.49 -13.60
CA ARG A 6 16.12 -24.65 -13.90
C ARG A 6 16.32 -23.59 -12.82
N PRO A 7 17.45 -23.60 -12.09
CA PRO A 7 17.89 -22.50 -11.24
C PRO A 7 18.75 -21.53 -12.08
N VAL A 8 18.66 -20.22 -11.80
CA VAL A 8 19.66 -19.26 -12.25
C VAL A 8 20.25 -18.59 -11.01
N LEU A 9 21.54 -18.85 -10.83
CA LEU A 9 22.41 -18.36 -9.78
C LEU A 9 23.47 -17.49 -10.48
N THR A 10 23.50 -16.18 -10.21
CA THR A 10 24.61 -15.28 -10.57
C THR A 10 24.38 -13.96 -9.83
N ALA A 11 25.31 -13.24 -9.23
CA ALA A 11 26.65 -13.45 -8.67
C ALA A 11 26.96 -12.11 -7.96
N PHE A 12 27.37 -12.13 -6.70
CA PHE A 12 27.78 -10.92 -5.98
C PHE A 12 29.12 -10.42 -6.53
N GLY A 13 29.16 -9.19 -7.06
CA GLY A 13 30.38 -8.55 -7.56
C GLY A 13 30.76 -7.34 -6.71
N VAL A 14 31.71 -7.55 -5.79
CA VAL A 14 32.45 -6.47 -5.09
C VAL A 14 33.55 -5.99 -6.03
N ALA A 15 33.62 -4.69 -6.29
CA ALA A 15 34.77 -4.06 -6.93
C ALA A 15 35.11 -2.75 -6.21
N CYS A 16 36.03 -2.85 -5.24
CA CYS A 16 36.85 -1.72 -4.81
C CYS A 16 37.88 -1.42 -5.91
N LEU A 17 37.89 -0.20 -6.45
CA LEU A 17 39.04 0.32 -7.18
C LEU A 17 39.37 1.71 -6.64
N LEU A 18 40.52 1.75 -5.96
CA LEU A 18 41.24 2.93 -5.51
C LEU A 18 41.87 3.62 -6.72
N SER A 19 41.69 4.92 -6.83
CA SER A 19 42.54 5.78 -7.66
C SER A 19 43.09 6.89 -6.78
N ALA A 20 44.38 6.81 -6.47
CA ALA A 20 45.18 7.91 -5.94
C ALA A 20 46.16 8.35 -7.03
N ALA A 21 46.12 9.62 -7.40
CA ALA A 21 47.26 10.33 -7.98
C ALA A 21 47.13 11.83 -7.71
N SER A 22 48.22 12.38 -7.22
CA SER A 22 48.41 13.68 -6.56
C SER A 22 49.07 14.72 -7.49
N LEU A 23 48.81 16.01 -7.26
CA LEU A 23 49.78 17.07 -6.89
C LEU A 23 49.41 18.49 -7.39
N ALA A 24 49.54 19.44 -6.46
CA ALA A 24 49.87 20.88 -6.57
C ALA A 24 48.89 21.81 -7.33
N SER A 25 48.64 23.06 -6.97
CA SER A 25 49.38 24.03 -6.17
C SER A 25 48.44 25.15 -5.67
N SER A 26 48.90 25.84 -4.62
CA SER A 26 48.66 27.26 -4.28
C SER A 26 47.51 27.61 -3.33
N GLY A 27 47.88 27.93 -2.07
CA GLY A 27 47.27 29.00 -1.28
C GLY A 27 46.34 28.59 -0.14
N ALA A 28 46.86 28.02 0.95
CA ALA A 28 46.11 27.85 2.20
C ALA A 28 46.51 28.92 3.23
N ALA A 29 45.73 29.99 3.31
CA ALA A 29 45.54 30.70 4.57
C ALA A 29 44.78 29.75 5.51
N PHE A 30 45.34 29.46 6.68
CA PHE A 30 44.70 28.63 7.70
C PHE A 30 43.46 29.33 8.25
N ALA A 31 42.28 28.95 7.77
CA ALA A 31 41.01 29.19 8.45
C ALA A 31 40.49 27.85 8.99
N GLN A 32 40.42 27.77 10.31
CA GLN A 32 40.01 26.62 11.10
C GLN A 32 38.56 26.23 10.77
N ALA A 33 38.35 25.17 9.98
CA ALA A 33 37.04 24.60 9.75
C ALA A 33 36.57 23.90 11.03
N LYS A 34 35.65 24.56 11.74
CA LYS A 34 34.89 23.98 12.85
C LYS A 34 34.12 22.77 12.32
N GLN A 35 34.41 21.58 12.83
CA GLN A 35 33.66 20.36 12.58
C GLN A 35 32.17 20.64 12.79
N ALA A 36 31.39 20.60 11.70
CA ALA A 36 29.94 20.63 11.79
C ALA A 36 29.50 19.31 12.45
N ALA A 37 28.76 19.42 13.55
CA ALA A 37 28.09 18.27 14.15
C ALA A 37 27.17 17.62 13.10
N PRO A 38 26.99 16.28 13.12
CA PRO A 38 26.03 15.63 12.25
C PRO A 38 24.65 16.24 12.48
N ALA A 39 23.98 16.64 11.40
CA ALA A 39 22.60 17.09 11.46
C ALA A 39 21.74 15.96 12.08
N PRO A 40 20.77 16.26 12.95
CA PRO A 40 19.81 15.28 13.42
C PRO A 40 19.16 14.61 12.20
N GLN A 41 19.23 13.28 12.12
CA GLN A 41 18.40 12.53 11.18
C GLN A 41 16.95 12.91 11.43
N ALA A 42 16.31 13.51 10.42
CA ALA A 42 14.89 13.79 10.45
C ALA A 42 14.16 12.48 10.75
N ALA A 43 13.31 12.49 11.79
CA ALA A 43 12.40 11.39 12.04
C ALA A 43 11.60 11.12 10.75
N PRO A 44 11.35 9.85 10.40
CA PRO A 44 10.53 9.54 9.23
C PRO A 44 9.20 10.29 9.35
N ALA A 45 8.85 11.02 8.28
CA ALA A 45 7.60 11.76 8.23
C ALA A 45 6.44 10.79 8.49
N GLN A 46 5.64 11.06 9.52
CA GLN A 46 4.40 10.32 9.74
C GLN A 46 3.53 10.53 8.50
N ALA A 47 3.06 9.44 7.89
CA ALA A 47 2.09 9.51 6.81
C ALA A 47 0.87 10.32 7.29
N PRO A 48 0.29 11.18 6.44
CA PRO A 48 -0.90 11.95 6.81
C PRO A 48 -1.99 11.00 7.34
N SER A 49 -2.58 11.34 8.49
CA SER A 49 -3.72 10.60 9.02
C SER A 49 -4.88 10.63 8.00
N LEU A 50 -5.47 9.48 7.71
CA LEU A 50 -6.63 9.36 6.83
C LEU A 50 -7.75 10.31 7.26
N LYS A 51 -8.17 11.19 6.36
CA LYS A 51 -9.33 12.05 6.57
C LYS A 51 -10.60 11.22 6.35
N GLN A 52 -11.37 11.01 7.41
CA GLN A 52 -12.64 10.29 7.27
C GLN A 52 -13.76 11.19 6.74
N ILE A 53 -14.56 10.67 5.81
CA ILE A 53 -15.73 11.35 5.24
C ILE A 53 -16.98 10.45 5.33
N ALA A 54 -18.16 11.07 5.40
CA ALA A 54 -19.40 10.35 5.18
C ALA A 54 -19.47 9.94 3.71
N LEU A 55 -19.64 8.64 3.46
CA LEU A 55 -19.77 8.07 2.12
C LEU A 55 -21.22 8.18 1.64
N THR A 56 -21.38 8.15 0.32
CA THR A 56 -22.70 8.19 -0.35
C THR A 56 -22.81 7.06 -1.37
N ASP A 57 -24.04 6.60 -1.64
CA ASP A 57 -24.29 5.60 -2.69
C ASP A 57 -23.64 6.01 -4.03
N LYS A 58 -23.76 7.28 -4.41
CA LYS A 58 -23.19 7.81 -5.66
C LYS A 58 -21.67 7.67 -5.73
N GLN A 59 -20.97 7.85 -4.60
CA GLN A 59 -19.52 7.66 -4.55
C GLN A 59 -19.16 6.19 -4.72
N LEU A 60 -19.87 5.26 -4.08
CA LEU A 60 -19.62 3.82 -4.23
C LEU A 60 -19.91 3.35 -5.67
N ASP A 61 -21.02 3.79 -6.26
CA ASP A 61 -21.33 3.52 -7.67
C ASP A 61 -20.25 4.09 -8.61
N GLY A 62 -19.78 5.31 -8.32
CA GLY A 62 -18.68 5.93 -9.08
C GLY A 62 -17.38 5.15 -9.00
N VAL A 63 -17.03 4.62 -7.81
CA VAL A 63 -15.83 3.79 -7.64
C VAL A 63 -15.94 2.52 -8.48
N LEU A 64 -17.06 1.81 -8.36
CA LEU A 64 -17.32 0.57 -9.10
C LEU A 64 -17.31 0.78 -10.62
N ALA A 65 -17.80 1.93 -11.09
CA ALA A 65 -17.79 2.27 -12.51
C ALA A 65 -16.40 2.67 -13.03
N ALA A 66 -15.57 3.28 -12.17
CA ALA A 66 -14.24 3.75 -12.52
C ALA A 66 -13.17 2.65 -12.50
N GLN A 67 -13.34 1.64 -11.65
CA GLN A 67 -12.29 0.67 -11.28
C GLN A 67 -11.53 0.10 -12.49
N LYS A 68 -12.23 -0.48 -13.46
CA LYS A 68 -11.59 -1.09 -14.63
C LYS A 68 -10.80 -0.09 -15.49
N ASP A 69 -11.31 1.13 -15.62
CA ASP A 69 -10.63 2.19 -16.37
C ASP A 69 -9.40 2.71 -15.59
N MET A 70 -9.45 2.73 -14.25
CA MET A 70 -8.30 3.05 -13.39
C MET A 70 -7.22 1.98 -13.48
N ASP A 71 -7.59 0.71 -13.35
CA ASP A 71 -6.66 -0.43 -13.42
C ASP A 71 -5.94 -0.48 -14.77
N ALA A 72 -6.66 -0.29 -15.87
CA ALA A 72 -6.07 -0.28 -17.21
C ALA A 72 -5.04 0.85 -17.43
N ILE A 73 -5.05 1.87 -16.58
CA ILE A 73 -4.04 2.93 -16.54
C ILE A 73 -2.87 2.51 -15.63
N THR A 74 -3.15 1.98 -14.44
CA THR A 74 -2.12 1.64 -13.43
C THR A 74 -1.36 0.37 -13.73
N GLU A 75 -1.94 -0.62 -14.41
CA GLU A 75 -1.26 -1.86 -14.86
C GLU A 75 -0.03 -1.59 -15.76
N LYS A 76 0.03 -0.41 -16.38
CA LYS A 76 1.14 0.01 -17.25
C LYS A 76 2.24 0.75 -16.50
N LEU A 77 2.04 1.02 -15.21
CA LEU A 77 3.01 1.71 -14.39
C LEU A 77 4.11 0.74 -13.95
N PRO A 78 5.39 1.18 -13.94
CA PRO A 78 6.43 0.46 -13.24
C PRO A 78 6.07 0.33 -11.76
N GLU A 79 6.28 -0.87 -11.19
CA GLU A 79 6.11 -1.08 -9.76
C GLU A 79 6.95 -0.08 -8.95
N ASN A 80 6.43 0.35 -7.81
CA ASN A 80 7.11 1.25 -6.86
C ASN A 80 7.55 2.61 -7.42
N THR A 81 6.96 3.06 -8.53
CA THR A 81 7.22 4.38 -9.10
C THR A 81 5.95 5.24 -9.05
N ALA A 82 6.08 6.47 -8.56
CA ALA A 82 4.97 7.41 -8.57
C ALA A 82 4.52 7.69 -10.02
N PRO A 83 3.21 7.77 -10.30
CA PRO A 83 2.71 8.07 -11.63
C PRO A 83 3.20 9.46 -12.09
N ASP A 84 3.61 9.57 -13.35
CA ASP A 84 3.97 10.86 -13.94
C ASP A 84 2.72 11.74 -14.14
N GLN A 85 2.93 13.03 -14.45
CA GLN A 85 1.84 13.99 -14.63
C GLN A 85 0.85 13.60 -15.74
N LYS A 86 1.31 12.90 -16.78
CA LYS A 86 0.44 12.45 -17.86
C LYS A 86 -0.49 11.35 -17.35
N VAL A 87 0.04 10.40 -16.59
CA VAL A 87 -0.75 9.34 -15.97
C VAL A 87 -1.74 9.91 -14.97
N ILE A 88 -1.31 10.84 -14.11
CA ILE A 88 -2.21 11.55 -13.19
C ILE A 88 -3.36 12.21 -13.95
N GLY A 89 -3.07 12.88 -15.08
CA GLY A 89 -4.11 13.47 -15.93
C GLY A 89 -5.10 12.47 -16.53
N GLN A 90 -4.65 11.23 -16.82
CA GLN A 90 -5.55 10.16 -17.29
C GLN A 90 -6.46 9.67 -16.16
N LEU A 91 -5.90 9.43 -14.98
CA LEU A 91 -6.64 9.02 -13.78
C LEU A 91 -7.67 10.10 -13.38
N ASP A 92 -7.28 11.37 -13.43
CA ASP A 92 -8.18 12.51 -13.24
C ASP A 92 -9.35 12.49 -14.22
N GLY A 93 -9.08 12.18 -15.49
CA GLY A 93 -10.11 12.08 -16.52
C GLY A 93 -11.13 10.98 -16.20
N VAL A 94 -10.66 9.82 -15.78
CA VAL A 94 -11.53 8.69 -15.37
C VAL A 94 -12.32 9.05 -14.11
N ALA A 95 -11.68 9.64 -13.10
CA ALA A 95 -12.35 10.09 -11.88
C ALA A 95 -13.49 11.07 -12.20
N LYS A 96 -13.20 12.12 -12.99
CA LYS A 96 -14.20 13.13 -13.36
C LYS A 96 -15.36 12.56 -14.16
N LYS A 97 -15.07 11.65 -15.11
CA LYS A 97 -16.10 10.93 -15.89
C LYS A 97 -17.06 10.14 -14.99
N ASN A 98 -16.59 9.67 -13.84
CA ASN A 98 -17.38 8.88 -12.88
C ASN A 98 -17.93 9.70 -11.70
N GLY A 99 -17.89 11.03 -11.80
CA GLY A 99 -18.59 11.93 -10.87
C GLY A 99 -17.78 12.39 -9.66
N PHE A 100 -16.47 12.13 -9.63
CA PHE A 100 -15.53 12.66 -8.64
C PHE A 100 -15.00 14.04 -9.08
N ALA A 101 -14.51 14.84 -8.14
CA ALA A 101 -13.87 16.12 -8.46
C ALA A 101 -12.54 15.94 -9.23
N GLY A 102 -11.87 14.82 -9.02
CA GLY A 102 -10.57 14.46 -9.59
C GLY A 102 -10.03 13.19 -8.94
N TYR A 103 -8.80 12.82 -9.29
CA TYR A 103 -8.17 11.60 -8.80
C TYR A 103 -7.96 11.60 -7.28
N ASP A 104 -7.62 12.75 -6.69
CA ASP A 104 -7.47 12.88 -5.23
C ASP A 104 -8.80 12.63 -4.48
N ASP A 105 -9.93 13.10 -5.04
CA ASP A 105 -11.25 12.86 -4.46
C ASP A 105 -11.66 11.39 -4.58
N TYR A 106 -11.35 10.76 -5.73
CA TYR A 106 -11.50 9.31 -5.91
C TYR A 106 -10.69 8.52 -4.86
N ASN A 107 -9.40 8.84 -4.68
CA ASN A 107 -8.55 8.15 -3.71
C ASN A 107 -9.05 8.35 -2.28
N ASN A 108 -9.45 9.57 -1.91
CA ASN A 108 -10.01 9.84 -0.58
C ASN A 108 -11.30 9.03 -0.31
N VAL A 109 -12.15 8.81 -1.34
CA VAL A 109 -13.31 7.93 -1.24
C VAL A 109 -12.88 6.47 -1.10
N VAL A 110 -11.95 5.99 -1.93
CA VAL A 110 -11.43 4.61 -1.87
C VAL A 110 -10.80 4.33 -0.51
N ASP A 111 -9.98 5.23 0.05
CA ASP A 111 -9.36 5.04 1.37
C ASP A 111 -10.40 4.89 2.48
N ASN A 112 -11.50 5.66 2.41
CA ASN A 112 -12.61 5.56 3.35
C ASN A 112 -13.41 4.25 3.19
N ILE A 113 -13.56 3.77 1.96
CA ILE A 113 -14.15 2.45 1.68
C ILE A 113 -13.25 1.36 2.25
N SER A 114 -11.95 1.39 1.94
CA SER A 114 -10.96 0.40 2.38
C SER A 114 -10.83 0.33 3.89
N LEU A 115 -10.88 1.47 4.59
CA LEU A 115 -10.91 1.51 6.06
C LEU A 115 -12.07 0.69 6.62
N VAL A 116 -13.26 0.85 6.06
CA VAL A 116 -14.47 0.16 6.52
C VAL A 116 -14.47 -1.30 6.06
N LEU A 117 -14.09 -1.56 4.81
CA LEU A 117 -14.07 -2.88 4.19
C LEU A 117 -13.11 -3.82 4.93
N GLY A 118 -11.94 -3.32 5.36
CA GLY A 118 -10.97 -4.09 6.16
C GLY A 118 -11.50 -4.52 7.54
N GLY A 119 -12.64 -3.99 7.99
CA GLY A 119 -13.31 -4.42 9.22
C GLY A 119 -14.38 -5.48 9.03
N PHE A 120 -14.66 -5.91 7.80
CA PHE A 120 -15.63 -6.98 7.51
C PHE A 120 -14.97 -8.36 7.59
N ASP A 121 -15.60 -9.27 8.33
CA ASP A 121 -15.26 -10.69 8.30
C ASP A 121 -15.67 -11.29 6.93
N PRO A 122 -14.74 -11.86 6.14
CA PRO A 122 -15.04 -12.34 4.80
C PRO A 122 -15.94 -13.59 4.75
N ALA A 123 -16.01 -14.37 5.84
CA ALA A 123 -16.87 -15.55 5.91
C ALA A 123 -18.32 -15.19 6.23
N THR A 124 -18.53 -14.22 7.13
CA THR A 124 -19.87 -13.85 7.62
C THR A 124 -20.42 -12.59 6.99
N LYS A 125 -19.59 -11.80 6.29
CA LYS A 125 -19.90 -10.48 5.73
C LYS A 125 -20.41 -9.49 6.79
N LYS A 126 -20.02 -9.68 8.05
CA LYS A 126 -20.36 -8.79 9.15
C LYS A 126 -19.18 -7.92 9.51
N TYR A 127 -19.44 -6.66 9.82
CA TYR A 127 -18.43 -5.78 10.37
C TYR A 127 -18.11 -6.20 11.81
N VAL A 128 -16.87 -6.60 12.03
CA VAL A 128 -16.31 -7.02 13.32
C VAL A 128 -15.15 -6.13 13.77
N GLY A 129 -14.68 -5.24 12.87
CA GLY A 129 -13.52 -4.38 13.07
C GLY A 129 -12.21 -5.06 12.67
N THR A 130 -11.25 -4.27 12.19
CA THR A 130 -10.00 -4.76 11.59
C THR A 130 -9.18 -5.65 12.53
N GLU A 131 -9.14 -5.34 13.83
CA GLU A 131 -8.42 -6.15 14.81
C GLU A 131 -9.00 -7.58 14.92
N ALA A 132 -10.33 -7.70 14.93
CA ALA A 132 -11.00 -9.00 14.98
C ALA A 132 -10.78 -9.78 13.68
N VAL A 133 -10.79 -9.10 12.52
CA VAL A 133 -10.47 -9.70 11.22
C VAL A 133 -9.05 -10.25 11.22
N ILE A 134 -8.04 -9.46 11.64
CA ILE A 134 -6.64 -9.91 11.68
C ILE A 134 -6.47 -11.10 12.63
N LYS A 135 -7.10 -11.07 13.81
CA LYS A 135 -7.07 -12.21 14.76
C LYS A 135 -7.69 -13.49 14.17
N ALA A 136 -8.79 -13.35 13.41
CA ALA A 136 -9.40 -14.48 12.72
C ALA A 136 -8.48 -15.03 11.60
N GLN A 137 -7.82 -14.16 10.84
CA GLN A 137 -6.83 -14.55 9.82
C GLN A 137 -5.63 -15.29 10.44
N ILE A 138 -5.11 -14.80 11.58
CA ILE A 138 -4.05 -15.50 12.34
C ILE A 138 -4.50 -16.91 12.71
N ALA A 139 -5.71 -17.07 13.25
CA ALA A 139 -6.24 -18.38 13.62
C ALA A 139 -6.40 -19.31 12.41
N GLN A 140 -6.82 -18.78 11.26
CA GLN A 140 -6.94 -19.54 10.01
C GLN A 140 -5.57 -20.02 9.50
N VAL A 141 -4.57 -19.12 9.46
CA VAL A 141 -3.19 -19.45 9.04
C VAL A 141 -2.56 -20.48 9.98
N GLN A 142 -2.78 -20.37 11.29
CA GLN A 142 -2.32 -21.37 12.27
C GLN A 142 -2.95 -22.75 11.99
N ALA A 143 -4.27 -22.77 11.74
CA ALA A 143 -5.02 -24.00 11.50
C ALA A 143 -4.75 -24.65 10.13
N ASP A 144 -4.24 -23.90 9.14
CA ASP A 144 -3.99 -24.42 7.80
C ASP A 144 -2.79 -25.38 7.76
N LYS A 145 -3.07 -26.68 7.76
CA LYS A 145 -2.04 -27.73 7.71
C LYS A 145 -1.39 -27.90 6.33
N LYS A 146 -1.93 -27.26 5.28
CA LYS A 146 -1.44 -27.38 3.91
C LYS A 146 -0.48 -26.25 3.55
N MET A 147 -0.48 -25.15 4.30
CA MET A 147 0.44 -24.04 4.11
C MET A 147 1.89 -24.44 4.41
N PRO A 148 2.85 -24.15 3.51
CA PRO A 148 4.26 -24.38 3.78
C PRO A 148 4.73 -23.65 5.04
N ALA A 149 5.65 -24.26 5.80
CA ALA A 149 6.08 -23.71 7.08
C ALA A 149 6.71 -22.31 6.97
N LYS A 150 7.40 -22.03 5.85
CA LYS A 150 7.98 -20.72 5.56
C LYS A 150 6.87 -19.68 5.35
N ASP A 151 5.98 -19.92 4.40
CA ASP A 151 4.89 -19.01 4.05
C ASP A 151 3.96 -18.77 5.25
N LYS A 152 3.69 -19.82 6.04
CA LYS A 152 2.95 -19.70 7.30
C LYS A 152 3.63 -18.75 8.27
N LYS A 153 4.95 -18.88 8.44
CA LYS A 153 5.70 -17.99 9.32
C LYS A 153 5.64 -16.54 8.83
N GLU A 154 5.84 -16.32 7.53
CA GLU A 154 5.79 -14.99 6.91
C GLU A 154 4.41 -14.34 7.10
N ALA A 155 3.33 -15.05 6.77
CA ALA A 155 1.96 -14.58 6.97
C ALA A 155 1.66 -14.27 8.45
N LEU A 156 2.10 -15.13 9.39
CA LEU A 156 1.91 -14.86 10.81
C LEU A 156 2.71 -13.65 11.29
N ASP A 157 3.95 -13.49 10.84
CA ASP A 157 4.78 -12.33 11.21
C ASP A 157 4.11 -11.04 10.70
N GLU A 158 3.66 -10.98 9.44
CA GLU A 158 2.95 -9.83 8.86
C GLU A 158 1.67 -9.48 9.60
N LEU A 159 0.81 -10.46 9.88
CA LEU A 159 -0.44 -10.25 10.61
C LEU A 159 -0.19 -9.78 12.06
N ASN A 160 0.86 -10.29 12.72
CA ASN A 160 1.21 -9.84 14.06
C ASN A 160 1.81 -8.43 14.07
N GLU A 161 2.59 -8.05 13.05
CA GLU A 161 3.05 -6.67 12.90
C GLU A 161 1.86 -5.71 12.66
N ALA A 162 0.88 -6.10 11.85
CA ALA A 162 -0.34 -5.31 11.62
C ALA A 162 -1.10 -5.02 12.93
N LEU A 163 -1.15 -5.96 13.88
CA LEU A 163 -1.79 -5.75 15.19
C LEU A 163 -1.08 -4.70 16.07
N LYS A 164 0.21 -4.39 15.81
CA LYS A 164 0.94 -3.36 16.57
C LYS A 164 0.57 -1.94 16.13
N THR A 165 0.03 -1.79 14.92
CA THR A 165 -0.37 -0.50 14.36
C THR A 165 -1.86 -0.54 14.05
N PRO A 166 -2.73 -0.32 15.06
CA PRO A 166 -4.16 -0.44 14.86
C PRO A 166 -4.64 0.55 13.79
N ALA A 167 -5.47 0.06 12.88
CA ALA A 167 -6.15 0.91 11.92
C ALA A 167 -6.99 1.98 12.66
N PRO A 168 -7.18 3.18 12.07
CA PRO A 168 -8.08 4.18 12.62
C PRO A 168 -9.47 3.59 12.91
N GLN A 169 -10.12 4.03 13.97
CA GLN A 169 -11.50 3.65 14.21
C GLN A 169 -12.41 4.33 13.18
N VAL A 170 -13.38 3.60 12.63
CA VAL A 170 -14.41 4.20 11.76
C VAL A 170 -15.22 5.23 12.55
N GLU A 171 -15.09 6.51 12.21
CA GLU A 171 -15.80 7.62 12.82
C GLU A 171 -17.22 7.73 12.26
N ASN A 172 -17.36 7.66 10.93
CA ASN A 172 -18.63 7.72 10.23
C ASN A 172 -19.33 6.35 10.25
N LYS A 173 -19.97 5.99 11.37
CA LYS A 173 -20.57 4.65 11.56
C LYS A 173 -21.59 4.25 10.49
N ALA A 174 -22.30 5.21 9.89
CA ALA A 174 -23.22 4.96 8.78
C ALA A 174 -22.53 4.37 7.53
N ASN A 175 -21.21 4.60 7.37
CA ASN A 175 -20.45 4.01 6.28
C ASN A 175 -20.37 2.48 6.40
N ILE A 176 -20.50 1.91 7.61
CA ILE A 176 -20.47 0.45 7.81
C ILE A 176 -21.66 -0.19 7.09
N ASP A 177 -22.87 0.31 7.33
CA ASP A 177 -24.07 -0.21 6.69
C ASP A 177 -24.04 0.01 5.18
N LEU A 178 -23.56 1.18 4.74
CA LEU A 178 -23.43 1.51 3.33
C LEU A 178 -22.42 0.60 2.62
N VAL A 179 -21.21 0.43 3.14
CA VAL A 179 -20.20 -0.47 2.55
C VAL A 179 -20.69 -1.92 2.61
N GLY A 180 -21.35 -2.33 3.69
CA GLY A 180 -21.96 -3.65 3.80
C GLY A 180 -22.98 -3.96 2.71
N LYS A 181 -23.80 -2.96 2.31
CA LYS A 181 -24.75 -3.07 1.20
C LYS A 181 -24.05 -3.35 -0.15
N TYR A 182 -22.83 -2.85 -0.35
CA TYR A 182 -22.06 -3.02 -1.59
C TYR A 182 -20.94 -4.06 -1.49
N TYR A 183 -20.82 -4.75 -0.35
CA TYR A 183 -19.66 -5.57 0.01
C TYR A 183 -19.15 -6.46 -1.13
N ASP A 184 -20.02 -7.28 -1.72
CA ASP A 184 -19.60 -8.23 -2.77
C ASP A 184 -19.05 -7.54 -4.01
N LYS A 185 -19.60 -6.38 -4.39
CA LYS A 185 -19.11 -5.60 -5.54
C LYS A 185 -17.79 -4.92 -5.21
N LEU A 186 -17.65 -4.41 -3.98
CA LEU A 186 -16.43 -3.72 -3.55
C LEU A 186 -15.28 -4.70 -3.36
N VAL A 187 -15.50 -5.90 -2.83
CA VAL A 187 -14.47 -6.94 -2.76
C VAL A 187 -14.05 -7.37 -4.16
N ALA A 188 -14.99 -7.54 -5.09
CA ALA A 188 -14.65 -7.90 -6.48
C ALA A 188 -13.90 -6.79 -7.23
N ALA A 189 -14.02 -5.53 -6.81
CA ALA A 189 -13.42 -4.38 -7.48
C ALA A 189 -12.12 -3.90 -6.81
N LEU A 190 -12.03 -3.98 -5.48
CA LEU A 190 -10.97 -3.38 -4.67
C LEU A 190 -10.28 -4.38 -3.74
N GLY A 191 -10.81 -5.61 -3.62
CA GLY A 191 -10.14 -6.65 -2.87
C GLY A 191 -8.84 -7.01 -3.58
N ASP A 192 -7.80 -7.33 -2.81
CA ASP A 192 -6.58 -7.90 -3.38
C ASP A 192 -6.97 -9.17 -4.14
N ASP A 193 -6.67 -9.22 -5.44
CA ASP A 193 -6.78 -10.41 -6.29
C ASP A 193 -5.79 -11.48 -5.79
N GLN A 194 -6.13 -12.10 -4.67
CA GLN A 194 -5.51 -13.33 -4.18
C GLN A 194 -6.33 -14.50 -4.75
N ASN A 195 -6.23 -14.69 -6.07
CA ASN A 195 -6.65 -15.92 -6.76
C ASN A 195 -5.43 -16.76 -7.11
#